data_AF-A0A6J5AEA4-F1
#
_entry.id   AF-A0A6J5AEA4-F1
#
_cell.length_a   1.000
_cell.length_b   1.000
_cell.length_c   1.000
_cell.angle_alpha   90.00
_cell.angle_beta   90.00
_cell.angle_gamma   90.00
#
_symmetry.space_group_name_H-M   'P 1'
#
loop_
_entity.id
_entity.type
_entity.pdbx_description
1 polymer ?
#
loop_
_entity_poly.entity_id
_entity_poly.type
_entity_poly.pdbx_seq_one_letter_code
_entity_poly.pdbx_strand_id
1 'polypeptide(L)'
;MAERVSGPYRGYYISAAARLVPAADAEGGAGNYVGSVSLAELGPDDAHRMETLLDLGGKDRFDSEEEALAFVEQAARDYVDGLLGGRS
;
A
#
# COMPACT_ATOMS: atom_id res chain seq x y z
N MET A 1 6.17 0.25 11.73
CA MET A 1 5.55 -0.36 10.54
C MET A 1 4.08 -0.58 10.84
N ALA A 2 3.20 -0.21 9.90
CA ALA A 2 1.76 -0.40 9.99
C ALA A 2 1.28 -1.31 8.84
N GLU A 3 0.35 -2.22 9.14
CA GLU A 3 -0.20 -3.17 8.18
C GLU A 3 -1.69 -3.42 8.41
N ARG A 4 -2.44 -3.71 7.35
CA ARG A 4 -3.85 -4.05 7.41
C ARG A 4 -4.24 -4.95 6.25
N VAL A 5 -5.02 -5.98 6.56
CA VAL A 5 -5.73 -6.79 5.57
C VAL A 5 -7.20 -6.39 5.59
N SER A 6 -7.77 -6.11 4.43
CA SER A 6 -9.16 -5.70 4.27
C SER A 6 -9.84 -6.41 3.10
N GLY A 7 -11.17 -6.44 3.10
CA GLY A 7 -11.98 -6.96 2.00
C GLY A 7 -12.97 -8.06 2.37
N PRO A 8 -13.66 -8.63 1.37
CA PRO A 8 -13.44 -8.38 -0.07
C PRO A 8 -13.94 -6.98 -0.52
N TYR A 9 -13.09 -6.22 -1.20
CA TYR A 9 -13.43 -5.00 -1.93
C TYR A 9 -13.59 -5.35 -3.41
N ARG A 10 -14.84 -5.33 -3.91
CA ARG A 10 -15.17 -5.73 -5.29
C ARG A 10 -14.60 -7.08 -5.73
N GLY A 11 -14.52 -8.04 -4.80
CA GLY A 11 -13.99 -9.39 -5.06
C GLY A 11 -12.49 -9.55 -4.78
N TYR A 12 -11.79 -8.49 -4.38
CA TYR A 12 -10.37 -8.55 -4.02
C TYR A 12 -10.16 -8.38 -2.52
N TYR A 13 -9.34 -9.23 -1.93
CA TYR A 13 -8.70 -8.98 -0.64
C TYR A 13 -7.47 -8.09 -0.84
N ILE A 14 -7.32 -7.11 0.04
CA ILE A 14 -6.25 -6.11 -0.02
C ILE A 14 -5.40 -6.26 1.23
N SER A 15 -4.14 -6.64 1.05
CA SER A 15 -3.11 -6.61 2.10
C SER A 15 -2.24 -5.39 1.86
N ALA A 16 -2.31 -4.39 2.75
CA ALA A 16 -1.54 -3.17 2.65
C ALA A 16 -0.58 -3.06 3.83
N ALA A 17 0.62 -2.55 3.57
CA ALA A 17 1.57 -2.15 4.60
C ALA A 17 2.24 -0.84 4.24
N ALA A 18 2.64 -0.08 5.25
CA ALA A 18 3.44 1.12 5.12
C ALA A 18 4.48 1.18 6.23
N ARG A 19 5.67 1.66 5.88
CA ARG A 19 6.74 1.92 6.85
C ARG A 19 7.58 3.12 6.46
N LEU A 20 8.10 3.83 7.46
CA LEU A 20 9.14 4.82 7.26
C LEU A 20 10.50 4.11 7.20
N VAL A 21 11.22 4.29 6.10
CA VAL A 21 12.60 3.79 5.93
C VAL A 21 13.56 4.96 6.14
N PRO A 22 14.42 4.93 7.18
CA PRO A 22 15.46 5.93 7.37
C PRO A 22 16.43 5.96 6.18
N ALA A 23 16.88 7.14 5.73
CA ALA A 23 17.95 7.20 4.74
C ALA A 23 19.28 6.75 5.38
N ALA A 24 20.03 5.89 4.68
CA ALA A 24 21.21 5.21 5.22
C ALA A 24 22.38 6.16 5.59
N ASP A 25 22.42 7.38 5.05
CA ASP A 25 23.57 8.31 5.19
C ASP A 25 23.18 9.75 5.59
N ALA A 26 21.98 9.98 6.11
CA ALA A 26 21.54 11.34 6.45
C ALA A 26 21.82 11.67 7.94
N GLU A 27 22.97 12.30 8.21
CA GLU A 27 23.11 13.18 9.39
C GLU A 27 22.08 14.31 9.27
N GLY A 28 20.86 14.09 9.76
CA GLY A 28 19.74 15.04 9.60
C GLY A 28 18.34 14.44 9.50
N GLY A 29 18.19 13.11 9.53
CA GLY A 29 16.89 12.48 9.80
C GLY A 29 15.88 12.53 8.65
N ALA A 30 16.32 12.65 7.39
CA ALA A 30 15.44 12.44 6.24
C ALA A 30 15.23 10.93 6.02
N GLY A 31 13.97 10.50 5.91
CA GLY A 31 13.60 9.12 5.58
C GLY A 31 12.43 9.15 4.60
N ASN A 32 12.18 8.02 3.92
CA ASN A 32 11.10 7.90 2.96
C ASN A 32 10.09 6.85 3.40
N TYR A 33 8.81 7.16 3.23
CA TYR A 33 7.75 6.19 3.39
C TYR A 33 7.72 5.24 2.18
N VAL A 34 7.67 3.95 2.47
CA VAL A 34 7.52 2.90 1.48
C VAL A 34 6.26 2.12 1.82
N GLY A 35 5.43 1.90 0.81
CA GLY A 35 4.23 1.08 0.88
C GLY A 35 4.42 -0.25 0.16
N SER A 36 3.68 -1.25 0.59
CA SER A 36 3.48 -2.47 -0.18
C SER A 36 1.99 -2.80 -0.22
N VAL A 37 1.52 -3.27 -1.37
CA VAL A 37 0.16 -3.76 -1.53
C VAL A 37 0.18 -5.10 -2.23
N SER A 38 -0.65 -6.02 -1.74
CA SER A 38 -0.95 -7.28 -2.41
C SER A 38 -2.46 -7.41 -2.60
N LEU A 39 -2.89 -7.74 -3.81
CA LEU A 39 -4.29 -7.91 -4.19
C LEU A 39 -4.54 -9.35 -4.63
N ALA A 40 -5.60 -9.97 -4.10
CA ALA A 40 -5.92 -11.36 -4.35
C ALA A 40 -7.43 -11.61 -4.46
N GLU A 41 -7.88 -12.42 -5.40
CA GLU A 41 -9.30 -12.69 -5.63
C GLU A 41 -9.87 -13.75 -4.67
N LEU A 42 -9.07 -14.77 -4.33
CA LEU A 42 -9.51 -15.91 -3.51
C LEU A 42 -9.09 -15.83 -2.04
N GLY A 43 -8.46 -14.73 -1.62
CA GLY A 43 -7.94 -14.54 -0.26
C GLY A 43 -6.44 -14.24 -0.23
N PRO A 44 -5.87 -13.85 0.92
CA PRO A 44 -4.46 -13.44 1.03
C PRO A 44 -3.44 -14.51 0.59
N ASP A 45 -3.82 -15.79 0.65
CA ASP A 45 -3.01 -16.94 0.22
C ASP A 45 -3.17 -17.31 -1.27
N ASP A 46 -3.90 -16.52 -2.06
CA ASP A 46 -4.07 -16.77 -3.49
C ASP A 46 -2.71 -16.76 -4.21
N ALA A 47 -2.47 -17.79 -5.01
CA ALA A 47 -1.26 -17.92 -5.83
C ALA A 47 -1.25 -16.94 -7.01
N HIS A 48 -2.42 -16.46 -7.44
CA HIS A 48 -2.61 -15.46 -8.48
C HIS A 48 -2.69 -14.03 -7.92
N ARG A 49 -2.11 -13.78 -6.75
CA ARG A 49 -2.02 -12.43 -6.21
C ARG A 49 -1.02 -11.58 -6.98
N MET A 50 -1.36 -10.32 -7.17
CA MET A 50 -0.38 -9.31 -7.59
C MET A 50 0.18 -8.61 -6.35
N GLU A 51 1.45 -8.26 -6.40
CA GLU A 51 2.14 -7.51 -5.36
C GLU A 51 2.85 -6.30 -5.98
N THR A 52 2.85 -5.18 -5.28
CA THR A 52 3.50 -3.95 -5.74
C THR A 52 4.09 -3.19 -4.57
N LEU A 53 5.30 -2.66 -4.80
CA LEU A 53 5.97 -1.74 -3.90
C LEU A 53 5.75 -0.31 -4.38
N LEU A 54 5.49 0.58 -3.43
CA LEU A 54 5.16 1.99 -3.67
C LEU A 54 6.20 2.84 -2.96
N ASP A 55 6.89 3.71 -3.70
CA ASP A 55 7.60 4.83 -3.09
C ASP A 55 6.58 5.93 -2.77
N LEU A 56 6.35 6.17 -1.48
CA LEU A 56 5.37 7.15 -1.03
C LEU A 56 6.01 8.53 -0.82
N GLY A 57 7.34 8.64 -0.92
CA GLY A 57 8.08 9.90 -0.78
C GLY A 57 8.54 10.18 0.65
N GLY A 58 9.00 11.41 0.89
CA GLY A 58 9.68 11.80 2.13
C GLY A 58 8.81 11.77 3.39
N LYS A 59 9.47 11.74 4.55
CA LYS A 59 8.85 11.68 5.89
C LYS A 59 7.85 12.80 6.16
N ASP A 60 8.01 13.96 5.52
CA ASP A 60 7.17 15.13 5.76
C ASP A 60 5.81 15.04 5.03
N ARG A 61 5.57 13.96 4.28
CA ARG A 61 4.31 13.73 3.57
C ARG A 61 3.20 13.20 4.48
N PHE A 62 3.55 12.46 5.53
CA PHE A 62 2.59 11.84 6.43
C PHE A 62 3.03 12.08 7.88
N ASP A 63 2.07 12.28 8.77
CA ASP A 63 2.31 12.43 10.20
C ASP A 63 2.63 11.08 10.88
N SER A 64 2.24 9.96 10.25
CA SER A 64 2.45 8.61 10.78
C SER A 64 2.45 7.51 9.71
N GLU A 65 2.97 6.33 10.08
CA GLU A 65 2.87 5.12 9.24
C GLU A 65 1.41 4.66 9.06
N GLU A 66 0.49 4.97 9.98
CA GLU A 66 -0.93 4.65 9.82
C GLU A 66 -1.61 5.52 8.75
N GLU A 67 -1.24 6.78 8.66
CA GLU A 67 -1.72 7.67 7.60
C GLU A 67 -1.17 7.23 6.24
N ALA A 68 0.13 6.89 6.18
CA ALA A 68 0.74 6.31 4.99
C ALA A 68 0.06 4.99 4.59
N LEU A 69 -0.32 4.15 5.55
CA LEU A 69 -1.06 2.91 5.31
C LEU A 69 -2.44 3.19 4.71
N ALA A 70 -3.18 4.16 5.25
CA ALA A 70 -4.48 4.55 4.71
C ALA A 70 -4.38 5.04 3.26
N PHE A 71 -3.31 5.78 2.94
CA PHE A 71 -3.02 6.20 1.57
C PHE A 71 -2.75 5.00 0.64
N VAL A 72 -1.94 4.02 1.08
CA VAL A 72 -1.68 2.79 0.31
C VAL A 72 -2.96 1.99 0.07
N GLU A 73 -3.79 1.84 1.11
CA GLU A 73 -5.06 1.12 1.01
C GLU A 73 -6.04 1.81 0.04
N GLN A 74 -6.09 3.16 0.05
CA GLN A 74 -6.95 3.89 -0.88
C GLN A 74 -6.44 3.76 -2.33
N ALA A 75 -5.13 3.89 -2.56
CA ALA A 75 -4.55 3.69 -3.88
C ALA A 75 -4.82 2.27 -4.43
N ALA A 76 -4.82 1.26 -3.56
CA ALA A 76 -5.18 -0.10 -3.92
C ALA A 76 -6.63 -0.22 -4.39
N ARG A 77 -7.56 0.42 -3.67
CA ARG A 77 -8.98 0.44 -4.05
C ARG A 77 -9.20 1.17 -5.36
N ASP A 78 -8.55 2.32 -5.55
CA ASP A 78 -8.63 3.10 -6.79
C ASP A 78 -8.11 2.30 -7.99
N TYR A 79 -7.05 1.51 -7.80
CA TYR A 79 -6.53 0.61 -8.82
C TYR A 79 -7.53 -0.52 -9.16
N VAL A 80 -8.14 -1.15 -8.15
CA VAL A 80 -9.21 -2.16 -8.37
C VAL A 80 -10.41 -1.53 -9.08
N ASP A 81 -10.81 -0.33 -8.70
CA ASP A 81 -11.89 0.41 -9.37
C ASP A 81 -11.53 0.70 -10.83
N GLY A 82 -10.28 1.05 -11.14
CA GLY A 82 -9.78 1.21 -12.51
C GLY A 82 -9.80 -0.08 -13.33
N LEU A 83 -9.39 -1.22 -12.74
CA LEU A 83 -9.42 -2.53 -13.39
C LEU A 83 -10.84 -2.96 -13.80
N LEU A 84 -11.83 -2.64 -12.97
CA LEU A 84 -13.22 -3.05 -13.16
C LEU A 84 -14.04 -2.00 -13.95
N GLY A 85 -13.70 -0.73 -13.81
CA GLY A 85 -14.35 0.39 -14.51
C GLY A 85 -13.83 0.62 -15.94
N GLY A 86 -12.61 0.17 -16.26
CA GLY A 86 -12.04 0.23 -17.62
C GLY A 86 -12.51 -0.87 -18.57
N ARG A 87 -13.48 -1.69 -18.15
CA ARG A 87 -14.09 -2.77 -18.95
C ARG A 87 -15.51 -2.37 -19.37
N SER A 88 -15.63 -1.33 -20.19
CA SER A 88 -16.88 -0.89 -20.82
C SER A 88 -16.75 -0.89 -22.33
#